data_AF-A0A923J6T7-F1
#
_entry.id   AF-A0A923J6T7-F1
#
_cell.length_a   1.000
_cell.length_b   1.000
_cell.length_c   1.000
_cell.angle_alpha   90.00
_cell.angle_beta   90.00
_cell.angle_gamma   90.00
#
_symmetry.space_group_name_H-M   'P 1'
#
loop_
_entity.id
_entity.type
_entity.pdbx_description
1 polymer ?
#
loop_
_entity_poly.entity_id
_entity_poly.type
_entity_poly.pdbx_seq_one_letter_code
_entity_poly.pdbx_strand_id
1 'polypeptide(L)'
;MVPLDKTLQEFGADVQWDDYAQMFTLIKDGAYVKVKPGAKTAIVNGKSLDLPVPVVMKEGKARVSDTFINDVFQSGLDQTFRWKSARTR
;
A
#
# COMPACT_ATOMS: atom_id res chain seq x y z
N MET A 1 10.90 -5.26 10.57
CA MET A 1 10.44 -3.98 9.97
C MET A 1 11.46 -3.46 8.98
N VAL A 2 10.98 -3.11 7.79
CA VAL A 2 11.79 -2.64 6.65
C VAL A 2 11.49 -1.17 6.34
N PRO A 3 12.42 -0.41 5.73
CA PRO A 3 12.16 0.98 5.34
C PRO A 3 11.08 1.05 4.24
N LEU A 4 10.00 1.81 4.47
CA LEU A 4 8.86 1.92 3.56
C LEU A 4 9.31 2.36 2.16
N ASP A 5 10.04 3.48 2.07
CA ASP A 5 10.41 4.10 0.81
C ASP A 5 11.24 3.14 -0.06
N LYS A 6 12.24 2.51 0.53
CA LYS A 6 13.12 1.56 -0.17
C LYS A 6 12.35 0.33 -0.64
N THR A 7 11.53 -0.25 0.24
CA THR A 7 10.76 -1.46 -0.07
C THR A 7 9.73 -1.20 -1.18
N LEU A 8 9.09 -0.03 -1.20
CA LEU A 8 8.13 0.34 -2.25
C LEU A 8 8.82 0.74 -3.55
N GLN A 9 9.96 1.42 -3.49
CA GLN A 9 10.76 1.74 -4.67
C GLN A 9 11.27 0.47 -5.36
N GLU A 10 11.76 -0.52 -4.60
CA GLU A 10 12.17 -1.83 -5.13
C GLU A 10 10.99 -2.62 -5.70
N PHE A 11 9.79 -2.44 -5.15
CA PHE A 11 8.54 -2.97 -5.70
C PHE A 11 8.04 -2.22 -6.94
N GLY A 12 8.65 -1.06 -7.27
CA GLY A 12 8.26 -0.21 -8.38
C GLY A 12 7.00 0.62 -8.14
N ALA A 13 6.65 0.87 -6.88
CA ALA A 13 5.55 1.74 -6.49
C ALA A 13 6.02 3.18 -6.28
N ASP A 14 5.20 4.14 -6.68
CA ASP A 14 5.40 5.54 -6.36
C ASP A 14 4.97 5.81 -4.91
N VAL A 15 5.78 6.58 -4.19
CA VAL A 15 5.54 6.97 -2.80
C VAL A 15 5.44 8.49 -2.72
N GLN A 16 4.31 8.98 -2.21
CA GLN A 16 4.08 10.40 -1.97
C GLN A 16 3.75 10.62 -0.51
N TRP A 17 4.41 11.60 0.10
CA TRP A 17 4.11 12.06 1.45
C TRP A 17 3.32 13.36 1.41
N ASP A 18 2.17 13.37 2.08
CA ASP A 18 1.40 14.59 2.35
C ASP A 18 1.67 15.02 3.79
N ASP A 19 2.44 16.10 3.95
CA ASP A 19 2.82 16.62 5.26
C ASP A 19 1.65 17.28 5.99
N TYR A 20 0.67 17.84 5.28
CA TYR A 20 -0.51 18.44 5.89
C TYR A 20 -1.44 17.37 6.47
N ALA A 21 -1.70 16.31 5.70
CA ALA A 21 -2.54 15.19 6.13
C ALA A 21 -1.80 14.18 7.02
N GLN A 22 -0.46 14.25 7.07
CA GLN A 22 0.44 13.26 7.68
C GLN A 22 0.14 11.86 7.12
N MET A 23 0.11 11.73 5.80
CA MET A 23 -0.37 10.54 5.09
C MET A 23 0.53 10.16 3.92
N PHE A 24 0.79 8.87 3.79
CA PHE A 24 1.45 8.30 2.61
C PHE A 24 0.41 7.90 1.58
N THR A 25 0.66 8.29 0.33
CA THR A 25 -0.05 7.80 -0.85
C THR A 25 0.90 6.92 -1.65
N LEU A 26 0.52 5.67 -1.88
CA LEU A 26 1.30 4.67 -2.61
C LEU A 26 0.56 4.30 -3.88
N ILE A 27 1.25 4.31 -5.01
CA ILE A 27 0.64 4.07 -6.33
C ILE A 27 1.41 2.97 -7.06
N LYS A 28 0.73 1.91 -7.48
CA LYS A 28 1.32 0.83 -8.30
C LYS A 28 0.28 0.23 -9.24
N ASP A 29 0.52 0.23 -10.55
CA ASP A 29 -0.29 -0.46 -11.56
C ASP A 29 -1.81 -0.23 -11.49
N GLY A 30 -2.27 0.89 -10.91
CA GLY A 30 -3.69 1.20 -10.69
C GLY A 30 -4.16 1.05 -9.24
N ALA A 31 -3.37 0.39 -8.39
CA ALA A 31 -3.56 0.37 -6.94
C ALA A 31 -3.27 1.76 -6.37
N TYR A 32 -4.25 2.34 -5.69
CA TYR A 32 -4.13 3.59 -4.99
C TYR A 32 -4.32 3.37 -3.50
N VAL A 33 -3.23 3.45 -2.74
CA VAL A 33 -3.20 3.14 -1.31
C VAL A 33 -2.93 4.40 -0.52
N LYS A 34 -3.75 4.67 0.49
CA LYS A 34 -3.53 5.71 1.48
C LYS A 34 -3.30 5.09 2.84
N VAL A 35 -2.20 5.45 3.49
CA VAL A 35 -1.85 4.92 4.82
C VAL A 35 -1.29 6.02 5.70
N LYS A 36 -1.77 6.08 6.94
CA LYS A 36 -1.30 7.03 7.95
C LYS A 36 -0.39 6.32 8.95
N PRO A 37 0.78 6.87 9.29
CA PRO A 37 1.59 6.31 10.36
C PRO A 37 0.84 6.21 11.68
N GLY A 38 0.96 5.07 12.36
CA GLY A 38 0.25 4.74 13.58
C GLY A 38 -1.19 4.23 13.38
N ALA A 39 -1.75 4.34 12.17
CA ALA A 39 -3.08 3.80 11.88
C ALA A 39 -3.03 2.28 11.72
N LYS A 40 -4.05 1.59 12.27
CA LYS A 40 -4.25 0.15 12.10
C LYS A 40 -4.97 -0.20 10.79
N THR A 41 -5.28 0.80 9.98
CA THR A 41 -6.00 0.63 8.71
C THR A 41 -5.29 1.38 7.60
N ALA A 42 -5.36 0.84 6.40
CA ALA A 42 -5.05 1.50 5.15
C ALA A 42 -6.33 1.64 4.31
N ILE A 43 -6.31 2.55 3.34
CA ILE A 43 -7.37 2.67 2.34
C ILE A 43 -6.79 2.22 1.02
N VAL A 44 -7.29 1.14 0.43
CA VAL A 44 -6.88 0.59 -0.86
C VAL A 44 -8.03 0.78 -1.84
N ASN A 45 -7.82 1.59 -2.89
CA ASN A 45 -8.84 1.89 -3.91
C ASN A 45 -10.18 2.35 -3.29
N GLY A 46 -10.11 3.17 -2.23
CA GLY A 46 -11.27 3.70 -1.50
C GLY A 46 -11.88 2.75 -0.46
N LYS A 47 -11.38 1.51 -0.32
CA LYS A 47 -11.85 0.55 0.68
C LYS A 47 -10.89 0.45 1.86
N SER A 48 -11.42 0.40 3.07
CA SER A 48 -10.60 0.17 4.27
C SER A 48 -10.08 -1.27 4.32
N LEU A 49 -8.81 -1.40 4.69
CA LEU A 49 -8.10 -2.65 4.89
C LEU A 49 -7.44 -2.59 6.27
N ASP A 50 -7.69 -3.58 7.12
CA ASP A 50 -6.98 -3.72 8.39
C ASP A 50 -5.54 -4.13 8.16
N LEU A 51 -4.62 -3.40 8.77
CA LEU A 51 -3.19 -3.69 8.75
C LEU A 51 -2.83 -4.50 10.00
N PRO A 52 -2.26 -5.71 9.85
CA PRO A 52 -1.78 -6.50 10.97
C PRO A 52 -0.75 -5.73 11.81
N VAL A 53 0.10 -4.97 11.12
CA VAL A 53 1.13 -4.12 11.73
C VAL A 53 1.00 -2.71 11.15
N PRO A 54 0.80 -1.68 11.99
CA PRO A 54 0.71 -0.30 11.53
C PRO A 54 2.05 0.19 10.97
N VAL A 55 2.01 1.16 10.07
CA VAL A 55 3.20 1.89 9.63
C VAL A 55 3.75 2.67 10.83
N VAL A 56 5.04 2.55 11.12
CA VAL A 56 5.67 3.28 12.23
C VAL A 56 6.68 4.29 11.71
N MET A 57 6.72 5.46 12.35
CA MET A 57 7.79 6.43 12.15
C MET A 57 8.90 6.15 13.15
N LYS A 58 10.10 5.87 12.67
CA LYS A 58 11.30 5.74 13.51
C LYS A 58 12.40 6.62 12.93
N GLU A 59 12.93 7.53 13.75
CA GLU A 59 14.01 8.45 13.34
C GLU A 59 13.64 9.28 12.10
N GLY A 60 12.37 9.70 12.01
CA GLY A 60 11.86 10.46 10.86
C GLY A 60 11.65 9.63 9.58
N LYS A 61 11.87 8.32 9.61
CA LYS A 61 11.66 7.42 8.47
C LYS A 61 10.50 6.47 8.72
N ALA A 62 9.66 6.28 7.71
CA ALA A 62 8.59 5.31 7.77
C ALA A 62 9.13 3.88 7.65
N ARG A 63 8.64 2.99 8.49
CA ARG A 63 8.96 1.56 8.47
C ARG A 63 7.68 0.73 8.52
N VAL A 64 7.71 -0.39 7.83
CA VAL A 64 6.57 -1.31 7.69
C VAL A 64 6.97 -2.75 7.99
N SER A 65 5.97 -3.62 8.12
CA SER A 65 6.17 -5.06 8.12
C SER A 65 6.80 -5.50 6.79
N ASP A 66 7.61 -6.54 6.82
CA ASP A 66 8.07 -7.26 5.63
C ASP A 66 6.91 -7.88 4.82
N THR A 67 5.79 -8.16 5.49
CA THR A 67 4.54 -8.64 4.85
C THR A 67 3.70 -7.52 4.22
N PHE A 68 4.02 -6.24 4.46
CA PHE A 68 3.14 -5.10 4.12
C PHE A 68 2.74 -5.06 2.65
N ILE A 69 3.68 -5.33 1.73
CA ILE A 69 3.37 -5.36 0.30
C ILE A 69 2.30 -6.42 -0.02
N ASN A 70 2.45 -7.63 0.53
CA ASN A 70 1.50 -8.70 0.31
C ASN A 70 0.14 -8.36 0.93
N ASP A 71 0.15 -7.86 2.16
CA ASP A 71 -1.07 -7.51 2.90
C ASP A 71 -1.88 -6.44 2.17
N VAL A 72 -1.20 -5.46 1.55
CA VAL A 72 -1.84 -4.31 0.89
C VAL A 72 -2.13 -4.56 -0.59
N PHE A 73 -1.09 -4.85 -1.38
CA PHE A 73 -1.19 -4.91 -2.84
C PHE A 73 -1.66 -6.28 -3.35
N GLN A 74 -1.54 -7.35 -2.56
CA GLN A 74 -2.12 -8.66 -2.89
C GLN A 74 -3.40 -8.98 -2.10
N SER A 75 -3.97 -8.00 -1.40
CA SER A 75 -5.25 -8.12 -0.69
C SER A 75 -6.44 -8.54 -1.55
N GLY A 76 -6.32 -8.44 -2.89
CA GLY A 76 -7.43 -8.61 -3.83
C GLY A 76 -8.36 -7.40 -3.92
N LEU A 77 -8.08 -6.32 -3.17
CA LEU A 77 -8.72 -5.01 -3.34
C LEU A 77 -8.15 -4.25 -4.52
N ASP A 78 -6.97 -4.63 -4.99
CA ASP A 78 -6.49 -4.24 -6.31
C ASP A 78 -7.13 -5.13 -7.38
N GLN A 79 -8.20 -4.60 -8.00
CA GLN A 79 -8.89 -5.24 -9.11
C GLN A 79 -8.48 -4.59 -10.43
N THR A 80 -7.17 -4.49 -10.67
CA THR A 80 -6.69 -4.12 -12.00
C THR A 80 -7.20 -5.15 -13.00
N PHE A 81 -7.92 -4.66 -14.02
CA PHE A 81 -8.80 -5.43 -14.91
C PHE A 81 -8.21 -6.77 -15.35
N ARG A 82 -8.66 -7.86 -14.71
CA ARG A 82 -8.41 -9.22 -15.19
C ARG A 82 -9.39 -9.48 -16.32
N TRP A 83 -8.94 -9.34 -17.58
CA TRP A 83 -9.67 -9.91 -18.71
C TRP A 83 -9.73 -11.43 -18.47
N LYS A 84 -10.85 -11.94 -17.94
CA LYS A 84 -11.14 -13.36 -18.10
C LYS A 84 -11.46 -13.50 -19.57
N SER A 85 -10.51 -14.03 -20.33
CA SER A 85 -10.77 -14.60 -21.65
C SER A 85 -12.09 -15.36 -21.56
N ALA A 86 -13.15 -14.80 -22.14
CA ALA A 86 -14.34 -15.56 -22.39
C ALA A 86 -13.90 -16.67 -23.35
N ARG A 87 -13.76 -17.89 -22.82
CA ARG A 87 -13.54 -19.09 -23.60
C ARG A 87 -14.71 -19.18 -24.58
N THR A 88 -14.47 -18.75 -25.81
CA THR A 88 -15.39 -18.92 -26.93
C THR A 88 -15.68 -20.42 -27.04
N ARG A 89 -16.97 -20.73 -27.10
CA ARG A 89 -17.50 -22.08 -27.29
C ARG A 89 -17.05 -22.67 -28.62
#